data_AF-A0A8S2RHE6-F1
#
_entry.id   AF-A0A8S2RHE6-F1
#
_cell.length_a   1.000
_cell.length_b   1.000
_cell.length_c   1.000
_cell.angle_alpha   90.00
_cell.angle_beta   90.00
_cell.angle_gamma   90.00
#
_symmetry.space_group_name_H-M   'P 1'
#
loop_
_entity.id
_entity.type
_entity.pdbx_description
1 polymer ?
#
loop_
_entity_poly.entity_id
_entity_poly.type
_entity_poly.pdbx_seq_one_letter_code
_entity_poly.pdbx_strand_id
1 'polypeptide(L)'
;MCNRFNNAACSRDVRVTIDPKYDAVAYASGNAVVISANWLRNNPQDTDVMTHECMHIVQSYPGGAPGWLVEGIADYARWKFGRNNLAANWRLPDFDRNQHYTNAYRVTARFLAWCEQR
;
A
#
# COMPACT_ATOMS: atom_id res chain seq x y z
N MET A 1 12.57 1.87 -2.89
CA MET A 1 11.90 2.50 -1.73
C MET A 1 12.74 2.41 -0.46
N CYS A 2 13.26 1.24 -0.06
CA CYS A 2 14.12 1.12 1.14
C CYS A 2 15.28 2.13 1.18
N ASN A 3 16.10 2.25 0.13
CA ASN A 3 17.25 3.18 0.11
C ASN A 3 16.85 4.65 0.36
N ARG A 4 15.60 5.02 0.02
CA ARG A 4 15.10 6.39 0.16
C ARG A 4 14.48 6.64 1.54
N PHE A 5 13.76 5.66 2.09
CA PHE A 5 12.88 5.88 3.25
C PHE A 5 13.31 5.14 4.52
N ASN A 6 14.03 4.02 4.40
CA ASN A 6 14.53 3.26 5.53
C ASN A 6 15.72 2.39 5.10
N ASN A 7 16.87 3.04 4.87
CA ASN A 7 18.02 2.36 4.26
C ASN A 7 18.60 1.27 5.19
N ALA A 8 18.65 1.54 6.50
CA ALA A 8 19.33 0.70 7.47
C ALA A 8 18.54 -0.54 7.92
N ALA A 9 17.21 -0.43 8.06
CA ALA A 9 16.40 -1.50 8.67
C ALA A 9 15.47 -2.25 7.71
N CYS A 10 15.15 -1.67 6.54
CA CYS A 10 14.27 -2.34 5.56
C CYS A 10 14.92 -3.60 4.98
N SER A 11 14.18 -4.70 4.86
CA SER A 11 14.65 -5.91 4.18
C SER A 11 14.95 -5.64 2.70
N ARG A 12 16.04 -6.22 2.16
CA ARG A 12 16.33 -6.21 0.71
C ARG A 12 15.87 -7.47 0.00
N ASP A 13 15.57 -8.51 0.77
CA ASP A 13 14.98 -9.74 0.27
C ASP A 13 13.48 -9.72 0.53
N VAL A 14 12.68 -9.83 -0.53
CA VAL A 14 11.22 -9.88 -0.45
C VAL A 14 10.74 -11.24 -0.95
N ARG A 15 10.01 -11.98 -0.12
CA ARG A 15 9.36 -13.23 -0.52
C ARG A 15 7.94 -12.92 -0.95
N VAL A 16 7.61 -13.18 -2.21
CA VAL A 16 6.24 -13.02 -2.72
C VAL A 16 5.59 -14.39 -2.88
N THR A 17 4.38 -14.55 -2.34
CA THR A 17 3.57 -15.75 -2.47
C THR A 17 2.23 -15.40 -3.11
N ILE A 18 1.87 -16.12 -4.16
CA ILE A 18 0.52 -16.05 -4.75
C ILE A 18 -0.28 -17.20 -4.16
N ASP A 19 -1.21 -16.89 -3.26
CA ASP A 19 -1.93 -17.90 -2.48
C ASP A 19 -3.35 -18.12 -3.06
N PRO A 20 -3.68 -19.34 -3.54
CA PRO A 20 -5.02 -19.65 -4.04
C PRO A 20 -6.09 -19.78 -2.95
N LYS A 21 -5.70 -19.88 -1.68
CA LYS A 21 -6.60 -20.02 -0.52
C LYS A 21 -6.80 -18.72 0.27
N TYR A 22 -6.10 -17.65 -0.10
CA TYR A 22 -6.26 -16.37 0.57
C TYR A 22 -7.42 -15.56 -0.02
N ASP A 23 -8.36 -15.17 0.84
CA ASP A 23 -9.65 -14.60 0.41
C ASP A 23 -9.68 -13.06 0.33
N ALA A 24 -8.73 -12.36 0.97
CA ALA A 24 -8.61 -10.91 0.85
C ALA A 24 -7.76 -10.50 -0.36
N VAL A 25 -7.29 -9.26 -0.41
CA VAL A 25 -6.52 -8.73 -1.55
C VAL A 25 -5.05 -9.17 -1.47
N ALA A 26 -4.35 -8.69 -0.45
CA ALA A 26 -2.97 -9.00 -0.15
C ALA A 26 -2.66 -8.64 1.31
N TYR A 27 -1.51 -9.09 1.81
CA TYR A 27 -0.93 -8.60 3.05
C TYR A 27 0.59 -8.73 3.05
N ALA A 28 1.25 -7.92 3.89
CA ALA A 28 2.66 -8.01 4.18
C ALA A 28 2.91 -8.40 5.65
N SER A 29 3.93 -9.23 5.88
CA SER A 29 4.42 -9.55 7.22
C SER A 29 5.92 -9.81 7.20
N GLY A 30 6.67 -9.05 7.99
CA GLY A 30 8.13 -9.05 7.94
C GLY A 30 8.63 -8.68 6.54
N ASN A 31 9.26 -9.64 5.86
CA ASN A 31 9.73 -9.48 4.48
C ASN A 31 8.91 -10.28 3.45
N ALA A 32 7.79 -10.86 3.88
CA ALA A 32 6.91 -11.64 3.03
C ALA A 32 5.70 -10.80 2.60
N VAL A 33 5.31 -10.95 1.34
CA VAL A 33 4.07 -10.45 0.78
C VAL A 33 3.27 -11.63 0.25
N VAL A 34 2.00 -11.71 0.63
CA VAL A 34 1.05 -12.69 0.12
C VAL A 34 -0.03 -11.96 -0.66
N ILE A 35 -0.28 -12.40 -1.88
CA ILE A 35 -1.33 -11.84 -2.75
C ILE A 35 -2.31 -12.95 -3.09
N SER A 36 -3.61 -12.65 -3.07
CA SER A 36 -4.64 -13.61 -3.45
C SER A 36 -4.59 -13.92 -4.95
N ALA A 37 -4.49 -15.21 -5.28
CA ALA A 37 -4.61 -15.66 -6.67
C ALA A 37 -6.02 -15.38 -7.24
N ASN A 38 -7.06 -15.43 -6.40
CA ASN A 38 -8.43 -15.11 -6.80
C ASN A 38 -8.55 -13.62 -7.15
N TRP A 39 -7.97 -12.73 -6.33
CA TRP A 39 -7.97 -11.30 -6.59
C TRP A 39 -7.30 -10.95 -7.92
N LEU A 40 -6.09 -11.47 -8.16
CA LEU A 40 -5.34 -11.20 -9.39
C LEU A 40 -6.06 -11.73 -10.65
N ARG A 41 -6.77 -12.86 -10.56
CA ARG A 41 -7.58 -13.36 -11.67
C ARG A 41 -8.73 -12.40 -12.02
N ASN A 42 -9.37 -11.82 -11.00
CA ASN A 42 -10.50 -10.91 -11.19
C ASN A 42 -10.06 -9.46 -11.47
N ASN A 43 -8.85 -9.08 -11.06
CA ASN A 43 -8.29 -7.75 -11.20
C ASN A 43 -6.88 -7.84 -11.83
N PRO A 44 -6.75 -8.33 -13.08
CA PRO A 44 -5.45 -8.62 -13.69
C PRO A 44 -4.56 -7.39 -13.88
N GLN A 45 -5.15 -6.19 -13.83
CA GLN A 45 -4.42 -4.92 -13.91
C GLN A 45 -3.94 -4.40 -12.55
N ASP A 46 -4.40 -4.97 -11.43
CA ASP A 46 -4.09 -4.47 -10.08
C ASP A 46 -2.71 -4.93 -9.57
N THR A 47 -1.68 -4.77 -10.39
CA THR A 47 -0.29 -5.12 -10.05
C THR A 47 0.30 -4.21 -8.99
N ASP A 48 -0.21 -2.99 -8.87
CA ASP A 48 0.28 -1.98 -7.92
C ASP A 48 -0.14 -2.26 -6.47
N VAL A 49 -0.95 -3.29 -6.21
CA VAL A 49 -1.10 -3.86 -4.87
C VAL A 49 0.27 -4.19 -4.26
N MET A 50 1.21 -4.67 -5.07
CA MET A 50 2.57 -4.95 -4.63
C MET A 50 3.31 -3.69 -4.13
N THR A 51 2.99 -2.50 -4.67
CA THR A 51 3.59 -1.25 -4.20
C THR A 51 3.11 -0.89 -2.79
N HIS A 52 1.82 -1.13 -2.52
CA HIS A 52 1.25 -0.96 -1.18
C HIS A 52 1.95 -1.91 -0.18
N GLU A 53 1.96 -3.20 -0.48
CA GLU A 53 2.54 -4.22 0.41
C GLU A 53 4.05 -4.03 0.64
N CYS A 54 4.81 -3.67 -0.40
CA CYS A 54 6.22 -3.33 -0.26
C CYS A 54 6.46 -2.13 0.67
N MET A 55 5.52 -1.18 0.74
CA MET A 55 5.67 -0.04 1.63
C MET A 55 5.60 -0.47 3.11
N HIS A 56 4.83 -1.51 3.45
CA HIS A 56 4.84 -2.07 4.81
C HIS A 56 6.20 -2.65 5.20
N ILE A 57 6.91 -3.28 4.27
CA ILE A 57 8.29 -3.75 4.50
C ILE A 57 9.23 -2.56 4.75
N VAL A 58 9.04 -1.45 4.04
CA VAL A 58 9.82 -0.22 4.22
C VAL A 58 9.53 0.44 5.56
N GLN A 59 8.26 0.49 5.97
CA GLN A 59 7.84 1.05 7.23
C GLN A 59 8.53 0.34 8.40
N SER A 60 8.48 -1.00 8.44
CA SER A 60 9.17 -1.83 9.45
C SER A 60 9.06 -1.28 10.88
N TYR A 61 7.90 -0.70 11.23
CA TYR A 61 7.72 -0.04 12.52
C TYR A 61 7.77 -1.07 13.65
N PRO A 62 8.42 -0.77 14.80
CA PRO A 62 8.49 -1.69 15.93
C PRO A 62 7.17 -1.87 16.70
N GLY A 63 6.04 -1.39 16.15
CA GLY A 63 4.73 -1.30 16.80
C GLY A 63 4.38 0.10 17.27
N GLY A 64 3.12 0.30 17.71
CA GLY A 64 2.63 1.56 18.26
C GLY A 64 2.28 2.65 17.23
N ALA A 65 2.60 2.44 15.95
CA ALA A 65 2.16 3.33 14.89
C ALA A 65 0.63 3.22 14.69
N PRO A 66 -0.10 4.34 14.53
CA PRO A 66 -1.54 4.28 14.34
C PRO A 66 -1.87 3.63 12.98
N GLY A 67 -2.71 2.59 12.99
CA GLY A 67 -3.00 1.78 11.80
C GLY A 67 -3.50 2.60 10.60
N TRP A 68 -4.32 3.63 10.84
CA TRP A 68 -4.80 4.49 9.75
C TRP A 68 -3.66 5.17 8.97
N LEU A 69 -2.58 5.55 9.66
CA LEU A 69 -1.44 6.19 9.03
C LEU A 69 -0.54 5.16 8.36
N VAL A 70 -0.41 3.97 8.93
CA VAL A 70 0.33 2.84 8.35
C VAL A 70 -0.23 2.51 6.96
N GLU A 71 -1.54 2.24 6.88
CA GLU A 71 -2.24 1.95 5.62
C GLU A 71 -2.26 3.16 4.68
N GLY A 72 -2.47 4.37 5.24
CA GLY A 72 -2.51 5.60 4.46
C GLY A 72 -1.19 5.93 3.77
N ILE A 73 -0.06 5.70 4.44
CA ILE A 73 1.28 5.86 3.83
C ILE A 73 1.51 4.80 2.74
N ALA A 74 1.02 3.57 2.93
CA ALA A 74 1.14 2.51 1.93
C ALA A 74 0.37 2.86 0.64
N ASP A 75 -0.88 3.33 0.75
CA ASP A 75 -1.65 3.81 -0.40
C ASP A 75 -1.10 5.11 -0.99
N TYR A 76 -0.50 5.97 -0.17
CA TYR A 76 0.19 7.16 -0.66
C TYR A 76 1.41 6.78 -1.52
N ALA A 77 2.20 5.81 -1.06
CA ALA A 77 3.31 5.26 -1.84
C ALA A 77 2.82 4.61 -3.13
N ARG A 78 1.70 3.87 -3.09
CA ARG A 78 1.05 3.33 -4.29
C ARG A 78 0.60 4.41 -5.25
N TRP A 79 0.00 5.50 -4.77
CA TRP A 79 -0.38 6.63 -5.63
C TRP A 79 0.85 7.28 -6.28
N LYS A 80 1.94 7.45 -5.54
CA LYS A 80 3.13 8.16 -6.01
C LYS A 80 4.06 7.33 -6.89
N PHE A 81 4.17 6.03 -6.62
CA PHE A 81 5.16 5.14 -7.24
C PHE A 81 4.55 3.99 -8.05
N GLY A 82 3.23 3.76 -7.94
CA GLY A 82 2.52 2.80 -8.76
C GLY A 82 2.61 3.12 -10.24
N ARG A 83 2.60 2.08 -11.08
CA ARG A 83 2.77 2.19 -12.54
C ARG A 83 1.53 1.85 -13.33
N ASN A 84 0.62 1.06 -12.77
CA ASN A 84 -0.56 0.52 -13.45
C ASN A 84 -1.90 0.92 -12.81
N ASN A 85 -1.90 1.83 -11.83
CA ASN A 85 -3.10 2.33 -11.17
C ASN A 85 -4.22 2.74 -12.14
N LEU A 86 -3.91 3.43 -13.24
CA LEU A 86 -4.91 3.84 -14.22
C LEU A 86 -5.61 2.65 -14.88
N ALA A 87 -4.84 1.64 -15.33
CA ALA A 87 -5.38 0.44 -15.95
C ALA A 87 -6.16 -0.43 -14.94
N ALA A 88 -5.78 -0.38 -13.67
CA ALA A 88 -6.49 -1.02 -12.57
C ALA A 88 -7.76 -0.27 -12.13
N ASN A 89 -8.08 0.89 -12.74
CA ASN A 89 -9.11 1.82 -12.26
C ASN A 89 -8.92 2.20 -10.76
N TRP A 90 -7.68 2.15 -10.28
CA TRP A 90 -7.32 2.54 -8.93
C TRP A 90 -6.92 4.01 -8.93
N ARG A 91 -7.54 4.80 -8.05
CA ARG A 91 -7.21 6.20 -7.83
C ARG A 91 -7.49 6.59 -6.40
N LEU A 92 -6.83 7.64 -5.94
CA LEU A 92 -7.25 8.35 -4.74
C LEU A 92 -8.69 8.88 -4.94
N PRO A 93 -9.56 8.82 -3.92
CA PRO A 93 -10.94 9.28 -4.02
C PRO A 93 -10.98 10.80 -4.18
N ASP A 94 -12.06 11.31 -4.76
CA ASP A 94 -12.33 12.74 -4.68
C ASP A 94 -12.65 13.15 -3.23
N PHE A 95 -12.46 14.43 -2.93
CA PHE A 95 -12.77 14.96 -1.61
C PHE A 95 -14.27 14.80 -1.33
N ASP A 96 -14.58 14.26 -0.16
CA ASP A 96 -15.93 14.20 0.40
C ASP A 96 -15.88 14.69 1.84
N ARG A 97 -16.82 15.56 2.24
CA ARG A 97 -16.91 16.11 3.59
C ARG A 97 -17.13 15.06 4.69
N ASN A 98 -17.61 13.88 4.33
CA ASN A 98 -17.81 12.75 5.24
C ASN A 98 -16.54 11.91 5.43
N GLN A 99 -15.49 12.16 4.63
CA GLN A 99 -14.19 11.53 4.83
C GLN A 99 -13.43 12.21 5.97
N HIS A 100 -12.64 11.42 6.68
CA HIS A 100 -11.74 11.88 7.72
C HIS A 100 -10.32 11.39 7.44
N TYR A 101 -9.30 12.17 7.80
CA TYR A 101 -7.89 11.83 7.54
C TYR A 101 -7.44 10.53 8.20
N THR A 102 -8.21 10.00 9.16
CA THR A 102 -7.99 8.71 9.83
C THR A 102 -8.80 7.54 9.25
N ASN A 103 -9.47 7.71 8.11
CA ASN A 103 -10.19 6.61 7.44
C ASN A 103 -9.26 5.57 6.76
N ALA A 104 -7.95 5.67 6.96
CA ALA A 104 -6.94 4.80 6.40
C ALA A 104 -6.89 4.84 4.85
N TYR A 105 -6.05 3.98 4.27
CA TYR A 105 -6.01 3.69 2.84
C TYR A 105 -6.03 4.96 1.96
N ARG A 106 -6.75 4.90 0.85
CA ARG A 106 -6.85 5.95 -0.16
C ARG A 106 -7.32 7.30 0.39
N VAL A 107 -8.14 7.32 1.45
CA VAL A 107 -8.61 8.58 2.05
C VAL A 107 -7.47 9.27 2.79
N THR A 108 -6.78 8.54 3.67
CA THR A 108 -5.58 9.07 4.33
C THR A 108 -4.50 9.41 3.31
N ALA A 109 -4.30 8.57 2.28
CA ALA A 109 -3.34 8.84 1.23
C ALA A 109 -3.65 10.12 0.44
N ARG A 110 -4.94 10.43 0.20
CA ARG A 110 -5.37 11.71 -0.40
C ARG A 110 -5.00 12.89 0.48
N PHE A 111 -5.23 12.78 1.79
CA PHE A 111 -4.83 13.81 2.75
C PHE A 111 -3.32 14.03 2.74
N LEU A 112 -2.50 12.97 2.75
CA LEU A 112 -1.05 13.08 2.67
C LEU A 112 -0.56 13.71 1.36
N ALA A 113 -1.17 13.36 0.23
CA ALA A 113 -0.86 13.96 -1.06
C ALA A 113 -1.16 15.46 -1.10
N TRP A 114 -2.26 15.88 -0.46
CA TRP A 114 -2.58 17.30 -0.30
C TRP A 114 -1.57 18.04 0.59
N CYS A 115 -1.10 17.41 1.68
CA CYS A 115 -0.07 17.98 2.54
C CYS A 115 1.27 18.20 1.82
N GLU A 116 1.67 17.29 0.93
CA GLU A 116 2.94 17.41 0.20
C GLU A 116 2.91 18.50 -0.88
N GLN A 117 1.74 18.78 -1.46
CA GLN A 117 1.58 19.75 -2.56
C GLN A 117 1.38 21.19 -2.09
N ARG A 118 1.56 21.45 -0.79
CA ARG A 118 1.38 22.77 -0.16
C ARG A 118 2.70 23.41 0.25
#